data_AF-A0A914S3G2-F1
#
_entry.id   AF-A0A914S3G2-F1
#
_cell.length_a   1.000
_cell.length_b   1.000
_cell.length_c   1.000
_cell.angle_alpha   90.00
_cell.angle_beta   90.00
_cell.angle_gamma   90.00
#
_symmetry.space_group_name_H-M   'P 1'
#
loop_
_entity.id
_entity.type
_entity.pdbx_description
1 polymer ?
#
loop_
_entity_poly.entity_id
_entity_poly.type
_entity_poly.pdbx_seq_one_letter_code
_entity_poly.pdbx_strand_id
1 'polypeptide(L)' 'MLQVFRSFPGFCRLRMHTKGGTSVAFVEYLDVRQATQAMTSLQGFQISSSERGGMRIEYAKNKMGDVSG' A
#
# COMPACT_ATOMS: atom_id res chain seq x y z
N MET A 1 -1.60 9.74 2.40
CA MET A 1 -1.30 8.31 2.18
C MET A 1 -0.22 8.12 1.11
N LEU A 2 -0.47 8.54 -0.15
CA LEU A 2 0.47 8.42 -1.29
C LEU A 2 1.89 8.93 -1.02
N GLN A 3 2.04 10.09 -0.37
CA GLN A 3 3.35 10.69 -0.11
C GLN A 3 4.21 9.88 0.87
N VAL A 4 3.58 9.18 1.81
CA VAL A 4 4.29 8.34 2.79
C VAL A 4 4.95 7.16 2.08
N PHE A 5 4.25 6.50 1.15
CA PHE A 5 4.80 5.36 0.39
C PHE A 5 5.95 5.78 -0.53
N ARG A 6 5.86 6.97 -1.12
CA ARG A 6 6.90 7.54 -1.99
C ARG A 6 8.17 7.93 -1.23
N SER A 7 8.09 8.08 0.10
CA SER A 7 9.25 8.38 0.93
C SER A 7 10.13 7.16 1.21
N PHE A 8 9.63 5.94 0.94
CA PHE A 8 10.41 4.71 1.11
C PHE A 8 11.25 4.42 -0.14
N PRO A 9 12.50 3.94 0.03
CA PRO A 9 13.37 3.62 -1.09
C PRO A 9 12.76 2.52 -1.96
N GLY A 10 13.02 2.61 -3.27
CA GLY A 10 12.57 1.62 -4.25
C GLY A 10 11.10 1.67 -4.59
N PHE A 11 10.38 2.75 -4.26
CA PHE A 11 9.01 2.97 -4.73
C PHE A 11 8.96 2.97 -6.27
N CYS A 12 8.14 2.10 -6.85
CA CYS A 12 7.90 2.04 -8.30
C CYS A 12 6.57 2.69 -8.67
N ARG A 13 5.48 2.18 -8.10
CA ARG A 13 4.12 2.53 -8.52
C ARG A 13 3.14 2.40 -7.36
N LEU A 14 2.12 3.26 -7.37
CA LEU A 14 0.95 3.12 -6.51
C LEU A 14 -0.31 3.21 -7.35
N ARG A 15 -1.29 2.34 -7.09
CA ARG A 15 -2.61 2.36 -7.70
C ARG A 15 -3.64 2.18 -6.61
N MET A 16 -4.51 3.17 -6.51
CA MET A 16 -5.58 3.18 -5.52
C MET A 16 -6.87 2.73 -6.20
N HIS A 17 -7.59 1.83 -5.55
CA HIS A 17 -8.86 1.25 -5.98
C HIS A 17 -9.88 1.54 -4.89
N THR A 18 -10.94 2.24 -5.23
CA THR A 18 -12.03 2.52 -4.30
C THR A 18 -13.28 1.81 -4.80
N LYS A 19 -13.83 0.88 -4.01
CA LYS A 19 -15.04 0.14 -4.34
C LYS A 19 -15.96 0.08 -3.12
N GLY A 20 -17.19 0.56 -3.28
CA GLY A 20 -18.24 0.43 -2.25
C GLY A 20 -17.87 0.99 -0.87
N GLY A 21 -17.18 2.12 -0.82
CA GLY A 21 -16.75 2.77 0.44
C GLY A 21 -15.47 2.20 1.05
N THR A 22 -14.89 1.14 0.49
CA THR A 22 -13.56 0.64 0.88
C THR A 22 -12.52 1.10 -0.13
N SER A 23 -11.46 1.74 0.34
CA SER A 23 -10.29 2.11 -0.48
C SER A 23 -9.13 1.18 -0.20
N VAL A 24 -8.61 0.55 -1.25
CA VAL A 24 -7.42 -0.32 -1.23
C VAL A 24 -6.35 0.34 -2.08
N ALA A 25 -5.10 0.35 -1.59
CA ALA A 25 -3.97 0.82 -2.37
C ALA A 25 -3.00 -0.33 -2.60
N PHE A 26 -2.59 -0.52 -3.85
CA PHE A 26 -1.51 -1.42 -4.23
C PHE A 26 -0.26 -0.59 -4.44
N VAL A 27 0.83 -0.98 -3.80
CA VAL A 27 2.14 -0.32 -3.91
C VAL A 27 3.16 -1.34 -4.36
N GLU A 28 3.85 -1.02 -5.44
CA GLU A 28 4.94 -1.81 -5.98
C GLU A 28 6.27 -1.17 -5.60
N TYR A 29 7.17 -2.00 -5.08
CA TYR A 29 8.55 -1.65 -4.78
C TYR A 29 9.50 -2.51 -5.64
N LEU A 30 10.72 -2.03 -5.84
CA LEU A 30 11.77 -2.72 -6.59
C LEU A 30 12.08 -4.11 -6.01
N ASP A 31 12.12 -4.23 -4.69
CA ASP A 31 12.47 -5.47 -3.99
C ASP A 31 11.55 -5.74 -2.80
N VAL A 32 11.43 -7.03 -2.46
CA VAL A 32 10.63 -7.47 -1.30
C VAL A 32 11.14 -6.84 0.00
N ARG A 33 12.45 -6.64 0.16
CA ARG A 33 13.03 -6.04 1.38
C ARG A 33 12.55 -4.60 1.60
N GLN A 34 12.46 -3.84 0.50
CA GLN A 34 11.98 -2.46 0.51
C GLN A 34 10.45 -2.42 0.76
N ALA A 35 9.70 -3.33 0.14
CA ALA A 35 8.27 -3.51 0.42
C ALA A 35 7.99 -3.87 1.89
N THR A 36 8.77 -4.80 2.46
CA THR A 36 8.66 -5.19 3.87
C THR A 36 8.95 -4.00 4.80
N GLN A 37 9.96 -3.19 4.50
CA GLN A 37 10.27 -2.02 5.31
C GLN A 37 9.10 -1.03 5.34
N ALA A 38 8.53 -0.70 4.16
CA ALA A 38 7.35 0.16 4.09
C ALA A 38 6.14 -0.46 4.82
N MET A 39 5.92 -1.77 4.66
CA MET A 39 4.88 -2.51 5.36
C MET A 39 5.04 -2.42 6.89
N THR A 40 6.20 -2.75 7.44
CA THR A 40 6.43 -2.74 8.89
C THR A 40 6.29 -1.34 9.48
N SER A 41 6.79 -0.32 8.80
CA SER A 41 6.72 1.07 9.29
C SER A 41 5.32 1.66 9.25
N LEU A 42 4.45 1.16 8.36
CA LEU A 42 3.09 1.69 8.17
C LEU A 42 2.01 0.74 8.68
N GLN A 43 2.38 -0.44 9.17
CA GLN A 43 1.45 -1.40 9.75
C GLN A 43 0.79 -0.80 10.99
N GLY A 44 -0.53 -0.78 11.00
CA GLY A 44 -1.30 -0.19 12.09
C GLY A 44 -1.23 1.34 12.15
N PHE A 45 -0.62 2.01 11.17
CA PHE A 45 -0.54 3.47 11.14
C PHE A 45 -1.95 4.07 11.11
N GLN A 46 -2.27 4.90 12.10
CA GLN A 46 -3.57 5.55 12.17
C GLN A 46 -3.62 6.68 11.15
N ILE A 47 -4.35 6.45 10.07
CA ILE A 47 -4.61 7.47 9.08
C ILE A 47 -5.72 8.35 9.65
N SER A 48 -5.47 9.65 9.77
CA SER A 48 -6.43 10.63 10.31
C SER A 48 -7.79 10.66 9.58
N SER A 49 -7.89 10.03 8.41
CA SER A 49 -9.12 9.90 7.60
C SER A 49 -9.84 8.55 7.75
N SER A 50 -9.36 7.61 8.57
CA SER A 50 -10.05 6.34 8.80
C SER A 50 -10.57 6.27 10.22
N GLU A 51 -11.87 6.43 10.38
CA GLU A 51 -12.58 6.40 11.67
C GLU A 51 -12.65 4.97 12.26
N ARG A 52 -12.20 3.95 11.52
CA ARG A 52 -12.34 2.54 11.89
C ARG A 52 -11.11 1.71 11.50
N GLY A 53 -10.07 1.81 12.33
CA GLY A 53 -8.93 0.89 12.30
C GLY A 53 -7.74 1.41 11.50
N GLY A 54 -6.55 1.26 12.07
CA GLY A 54 -5.30 1.66 11.43
C GLY A 54 -5.05 0.96 10.09
N MET A 55 -4.07 1.46 9.34
CA MET A 55 -3.73 0.92 8.03
C MET A 55 -3.28 -0.54 8.14
N ARG A 56 -3.96 -1.43 7.40
CA ARG A 56 -3.58 -2.83 7.28
C ARG A 56 -2.88 -3.05 5.95
N ILE A 57 -1.64 -3.54 6.02
CA ILE A 57 -0.81 -3.80 4.84
C ILE A 57 -0.53 -5.29 4.77
N GLU A 58 -0.72 -5.88 3.60
CA GLU A 58 -0.53 -7.30 3.29
C GLU A 58 0.23 -7.43 1.96
N TYR A 59 0.96 -8.54 1.79
CA TYR A 59 1.55 -8.85 0.49
C TYR A 59 0.44 -9.14 -0.53
N ALA A 60 0.57 -8.57 -1.72
CA ALA A 60 -0.33 -8.89 -2.82
C ALA A 60 -0.16 -10.35 -3.25
N LYS A 61 -1.28 -11.04 -3.49
CA LYS A 61 -1.26 -12.43 -3.99
C LYS A 61 -0.72 -12.53 -5.41
N ASN A 62 -0.90 -11.47 -6.21
CA ASN A 62 -0.46 -11.36 -7.60
C ASN A 62 0.35 -10.07 -7.82
N LYS A 63 1.25 -10.07 -8.81
CA LYS A 63 1.96 -8.86 -9.22
C LYS A 63 0.99 -7.86 -9.83
N MET A 64 1.29 -6.57 -9.64
CA MET A 64 0.40 -5.46 -9.98
C MET A 64 0.06 -5.34 -11.47
N GLY A 65 0.87 -5.93 -12.34
CA GLY A 65 0.67 -6.00 -13.79
C GLY A 65 -0.25 -7.14 -14.27
N ASP A 66 -0.63 -8.08 -13.41
CA ASP A 66 -1.50 -9.21 -13.77
C ASP A 66 -3.00 -8.89 -13.64
N VAL A 67 -3.34 -7.74 -13.04
CA VAL A 67 -4.74 -7.27 -12.95
C VAL A 67 -5.14 -6.63 -14.28
N SER A 68 -5.33 -7.50 -15.28
CA SER A 68 -6.11 -7.24 -16.48
C SER A 68 -7.59 -7.22 -16.06
N GLY A 69 -8.19 -6.04 -16.08
CA GLY A 69 -9.61 -5.83 -15.84
C GLY A 69 -10.04 -4.56 -16.54
#